data_AF-A0A920BIM1-F1
#
_entry.id   AF-A0A920BIM1-F1
#
_cell.length_a   1.000
_cell.length_b   1.000
_cell.length_c   1.000
_cell.angle_alpha   90.00
_cell.angle_beta   90.00
_cell.angle_gamma   90.00
#
_symmetry.space_group_name_H-M   'P 1'
#
loop_
_entity.id
_entity.type
_entity.pdbx_description
1 polymer ?
#
loop_
_entity_poly.entity_id
_entity_poly.type
_entity_poly.pdbx_seq_one_letter_code
_entity_poly.pdbx_strand_id
1 'polypeptide(L)' 'MGLSTLTHTPSPMKFLNHILERPTNERPFCLFPIGYPLDGVKVPDIRRKELNEIFHLL' A
#
# COMPACT_ATOMS: atom_id res chain seq x y z
N MET A 1 -0.42 15.23 9.38
CA MET A 1 0.88 14.74 8.84
C MET A 1 1.03 14.96 7.34
N GLY A 2 -0.01 14.98 6.50
CA GLY A 2 0.10 15.46 5.10
C GLY A 2 1.02 14.63 4.17
N LEU A 3 1.41 13.44 4.60
CA LEU A 3 2.26 12.52 3.85
C LEU A 3 1.42 11.67 2.90
N SER A 4 2.07 11.11 1.89
CA SER A 4 1.51 10.16 0.93
C SER A 4 2.28 8.84 0.97
N THR A 5 1.65 7.77 0.47
CA THR A 5 2.27 6.44 0.36
C THR A 5 1.67 5.65 -0.81
N LEU A 6 2.34 4.57 -1.21
CA LEU A 6 1.85 3.56 -2.14
C LEU A 6 1.74 2.22 -1.41
N THR A 7 0.53 1.71 -1.23
CA THR A 7 0.32 0.34 -0.73
C THR A 7 0.89 -0.65 -1.75
N HIS A 8 2.03 -1.27 -1.45
CA HIS A 8 2.71 -2.19 -2.35
C HIS A 8 2.80 -3.59 -1.77
N THR A 9 2.36 -4.60 -2.53
CA THR A 9 2.50 -6.01 -2.16
C THR A 9 3.96 -6.43 -2.30
N PRO A 10 4.63 -6.90 -1.23
CA PRO A 10 6.06 -7.21 -1.27
C PRO A 10 6.34 -8.45 -2.11
N SER A 11 6.77 -8.28 -3.36
CA SER A 11 7.16 -9.38 -4.25
C SER A 11 8.52 -9.09 -4.88
N PRO A 12 9.51 -10.00 -4.76
CA PRO A 12 9.48 -11.31 -4.10
C PRO A 12 9.65 -11.25 -2.57
N MET A 13 8.75 -11.90 -1.81
CA MET A 13 8.71 -11.84 -0.33
C MET A 13 9.97 -12.32 0.38
N LYS A 14 10.62 -13.38 -0.15
CA LYS A 14 11.83 -13.98 0.47
C LYS A 14 13.01 -13.00 0.52
N PHE A 15 13.09 -12.08 -0.45
CA PHE A 15 14.15 -11.09 -0.51
C PHE A 15 14.13 -10.16 0.71
N LEU A 16 12.95 -9.64 1.06
CA LEU A 16 12.80 -8.73 2.20
C LEU A 16 13.10 -9.40 3.54
N ASN A 17 12.69 -10.66 3.72
CA ASN A 17 13.04 -11.40 4.93
C ASN A 17 14.56 -11.56 5.09
N HIS A 18 15.27 -11.83 3.99
CA HIS A 18 16.72 -12.01 4.03
C HIS A 18 17.45 -10.70 4.35
N ILE A 19 17.16 -9.62 3.61
CA ILE A 19 17.89 -8.36 3.74
C ILE A 19 17.58 -7.60 5.03
N LEU A 20 16.39 -7.80 5.60
CA LEU A 20 15.98 -7.21 6.88
C LEU A 20 16.18 -8.18 8.06
N GLU A 21 16.83 -9.33 7.82
CA GLU A 21 17.14 -10.35 8.83
C GLU A 21 15.91 -10.77 9.66
N ARG A 22 14.74 -10.88 9.00
CA ARG A 22 13.51 -11.31 9.68
C ARG A 22 13.51 -12.82 9.90
N PRO A 23 13.02 -13.29 11.05
CA PRO A 23 12.98 -14.71 11.35
C PRO A 23 12.00 -15.46 10.42
N THR A 24 12.14 -16.77 10.33
CA THR A 24 11.39 -17.61 9.38
C THR A 24 9.88 -17.64 9.61
N ASN A 25 9.43 -17.30 10.82
CA ASN A 25 8.02 -17.20 11.19
C ASN A 25 7.39 -15.87 10.77
N GLU A 26 8.17 -14.92 10.26
CA GLU A 26 7.66 -13.64 9.79
C GLU A 26 7.53 -13.59 8.28
N ARG A 27 6.51 -12.85 7.81
CA ARG A 27 6.23 -12.66 6.39
C ARG A 27 5.93 -11.18 6.13
N PRO A 28 6.56 -10.55 5.13
CA PRO A 28 6.25 -9.18 4.76
C PRO A 28 4.79 -9.12 4.28
N PHE A 29 4.00 -8.21 4.85
CA PHE A 29 2.59 -8.08 4.48
C PHE A 29 2.36 -6.97 3.46
N CYS A 30 2.88 -5.78 3.74
CA CYS A 30 2.76 -4.60 2.90
C CYS A 30 4.03 -3.75 3.01
N LEU A 31 4.42 -3.11 1.92
CA LEU A 31 5.47 -2.09 1.89
C LEU A 31 4.82 -0.71 1.72
N PHE A 32 5.25 0.24 2.56
CA PHE A 32 4.81 1.63 2.52
C PHE A 32 6.02 2.55 2.34
N PRO A 33 6.33 3.02 1.12
CA PRO A 33 7.20 4.17 0.95
C PRO A 33 6.46 5.41 1.46
N ILE A 34 7.04 6.16 2.38
CA ILE A 34 6.38 7.29 3.04
C ILE A 34 7.14 8.58 2.73
N GLY A 35 6.43 9.63 2.33
CA GLY A 35 7.03 10.94 2.08
C GLY A 35 6.02 11.99 1.65
N TYR A 36 6.52 13.19 1.34
CA TYR A 36 5.73 14.21 0.67
C TYR A 36 5.66 13.92 -0.84
N PRO A 37 4.52 14.18 -1.50
CA PRO A 37 4.44 14.06 -2.95
C PRO A 37 5.38 15.06 -3.62
N LEU A 38 5.91 14.69 -4.78
CA LEU A 38 6.65 15.61 -5.63
C LEU A 38 5.69 16.65 -6.23
N ASP A 39 6.20 17.85 -6.49
CA ASP A 39 5.45 18.88 -7.21
C ASP A 39 5.01 18.35 -8.59
N GLY A 40 3.72 18.49 -8.89
CA GLY A 40 3.15 18.04 -10.16
C GLY A 40 3.04 16.52 -10.32
N VAL A 41 3.18 15.73 -9.25
CA VAL A 41 2.93 14.28 -9.31
C VAL A 41 1.51 14.01 -9.83
N LYS A 42 1.40 13.03 -10.73
CA LYS A 42 0.12 12.62 -11.31
C LYS A 42 -0.39 11.37 -10.63
N VAL A 43 -1.71 11.29 -10.48
CA VAL A 43 -2.42 10.08 -10.08
C VAL A 43 -3.43 9.72 -11.16
N PRO A 44 -3.80 8.43 -11.31
CA PRO A 44 -4.90 8.05 -12.18
C PRO A 44 -6.21 8.72 -11.76
N ASP A 45 -7.03 9.14 -12.73
CA ASP A 45 -8.37 9.65 -12.47
C ASP A 45 -9.34 8.48 -12.22
N ILE A 46 -9.30 7.95 -11.00
CA ILE A 46 -10.17 6.85 -10.54
C ILE A 46 -11.26 7.38 -9.60
N ARG A 47 -12.47 6.87 -9.76
CA ARG A 47 -13.60 7.18 -8.87
C ARG A 47 -13.84 6.02 -7.89
N ARG A 48 -14.16 6.36 -6.64
CA ARG A 48 -14.65 5.37 -5.66
C ARG A 48 -16.08 4.99 -6.04
N LYS A 49 -16.48 3.80 -5.64
CA LYS A 49 -17.88 3.36 -5.71
C LYS A 49 -18.76 4.23 -4.81
N GLU A 50 -19.97 4.48 -5.26
CA GLU A 50 -21.02 5.13 -4.49
C GLU A 50 -21.49 4.24 -3.33
N LEU A 51 -22.09 4.84 -2.30
CA LEU A 51 -22.47 4.11 -1.08
C LEU A 51 -23.45 2.96 -1.37
N ASN A 52 -24.43 3.19 -2.24
CA ASN A 52 -25.44 2.20 -2.64
C ASN A 52 -24.85 1.02 -3.44
N GLU A 53 -23.61 1.12 -3.92
CA GLU A 53 -22.92 0.02 -4.60
C GLU A 53 -22.16 -0.90 -3.62
N ILE A 54 -21.99 -0.48 -2.36
CA ILE A 54 -21.19 -1.22 -1.36
C ILE A 54 -21.93 -1.47 -0.04
N PHE A 55 -23.05 -0.81 0.20
CA PHE A 55 -23.83 -0.93 1.43
C PHE A 55 -25.25 -1.41 1.12
N HIS A 56 -25.63 -2.54 1.72
CA HIS A 56 -26.97 -3.11 1.65
C HIS A 56 -27.55 -3.18 3.06
N LEU A 57 -28.79 -2.69 3.23
CA LEU A 57 -29.58 -3.00 4.41
C LEU A 57 -30.13 -4.42 4.25
N LEU A 58 -30.07 -5.21 5.32
CA LEU A 58 -30.68 -6.53 5.39
C LEU A 58 -32.20 -6.45 5.24
#